data_AF-A0A966TJD4-F1
#
_entry.id   AF-A0A966TJD4-F1
#
_cell.length_a   1.000
_cell.length_b   1.000
_cell.length_c   1.000
_cell.angle_alpha   90.00
_cell.angle_beta   90.00
_cell.angle_gamma   90.00
#
_symmetry.space_group_name_H-M   'P 1'
#
loop_
_entity.id
_entity.type
_entity.pdbx_description
1 polymer ?
#
loop_
_entity_poly.entity_id
_entity_poly.type
_entity_poly.pdbx_seq_one_letter_code
_entity_poly.pdbx_strand_id
1 'polypeptide(L)' 'QSELEKIDPDLSASPFIFPDEATLAKVKVFRSLDADESTNFQAAFDEAVGN' A
#
# COMPACT_ATOMS: atom_id res chain seq x y z
N GLN A 1 -20.71 -0.16 13.96
CA GLN A 1 -20.77 -0.69 12.59
C GLN A 1 -20.20 0.34 11.66
N SER A 2 -19.43 -0.09 10.67
CA SER A 2 -18.82 0.82 9.68
C SER A 2 -19.95 1.48 8.89
N GLU A 3 -19.93 2.80 8.70
CA GLU A 3 -20.93 3.49 7.86
C GLU A 3 -20.97 2.93 6.43
N LEU A 4 -19.89 2.28 5.98
CA LEU A 4 -19.77 1.60 4.69
C LEU A 4 -20.64 0.35 4.56
N GLU A 5 -20.92 -0.39 5.65
CA GLU A 5 -21.78 -1.58 5.64
C GLU A 5 -23.25 -1.24 5.32
N LYS A 6 -23.67 0.01 5.58
CA LYS A 6 -25.02 0.49 5.27
C LYS A 6 -25.21 0.83 3.79
N ILE A 7 -24.12 1.03 3.06
CA ILE A 7 -24.12 1.49 1.66
C ILE A 7 -24.05 0.28 0.72
N ASP A 8 -23.21 -0.70 1.04
CA ASP A 8 -23.07 -1.93 0.26
C ASP A 8 -22.56 -3.08 1.15
N PRO A 9 -23.35 -4.15 1.38
CA PRO A 9 -22.93 -5.28 2.20
C PRO A 9 -21.77 -6.07 1.57
N ASP A 10 -21.65 -6.12 0.24
CA ASP A 10 -20.57 -6.84 -0.45
C ASP A 10 -19.23 -6.12 -0.29
N LEU A 11 -19.27 -4.79 -0.10
CA LEU A 11 -18.09 -3.97 0.17
C LEU A 11 -17.38 -4.41 1.45
N SER A 12 -18.15 -4.69 2.51
CA SER A 12 -17.62 -5.13 3.80
C SER A 12 -16.96 -6.51 3.74
N ALA A 13 -17.37 -7.34 2.77
CA ALA A 13 -16.82 -8.66 2.53
C ALA A 13 -15.63 -8.66 1.56
N SER A 14 -15.32 -7.53 0.93
CA SER A 14 -14.26 -7.45 -0.08
C SER A 14 -12.85 -7.48 0.55
N PRO A 15 -12.05 -8.54 0.31
CA PRO A 15 -10.69 -8.65 0.85
C PRO A 15 -9.71 -7.65 0.21
N PHE A 16 -10.09 -7.00 -0.88
CA PHE A 16 -9.28 -5.96 -1.52
C PHE A 16 -9.41 -4.59 -0.83
N ILE A 17 -10.47 -4.40 -0.04
CA ILE A 17 -10.74 -3.17 0.72
C ILE A 17 -10.50 -3.41 2.20
N PHE A 18 -10.96 -4.56 2.71
CA PHE A 18 -10.74 -5.02 4.07
C PHE A 18 -9.86 -6.29 4.03
N PRO A 19 -8.54 -6.14 3.89
CA PRO A 19 -7.63 -7.28 3.79
C PRO A 19 -7.68 -8.15 5.04
N ASP A 20 -7.58 -9.46 4.82
CA ASP A 20 -7.51 -10.45 5.89
C ASP A 20 -6.14 -10.48 6.57
N GLU A 21 -6.03 -11.26 7.66
CA GLU A 21 -4.78 -11.39 8.41
C GLU A 21 -3.64 -11.94 7.56
N ALA A 22 -3.92 -12.86 6.63
CA ALA A 22 -2.92 -13.45 5.75
C ALA A 22 -2.31 -12.41 4.78
N THR A 23 -3.12 -11.45 4.32
CA THR A 23 -2.70 -10.32 3.51
C THR A 23 -1.99 -9.28 4.37
N LEU A 24 -2.55 -8.92 5.53
CA LEU A 24 -1.96 -7.97 6.47
C LEU A 24 -0.59 -8.44 7.00
N ALA A 25 -0.35 -9.74 7.13
CA ALA A 25 0.97 -10.28 7.50
C ALA A 25 2.07 -9.98 6.47
N LYS A 26 1.69 -9.69 5.22
CA LYS A 26 2.61 -9.43 4.10
C LYS A 26 2.79 -7.95 3.78
N VAL A 27 1.86 -7.09 4.21
CA VAL A 27 1.96 -5.65 3.90
C VAL A 27 3.15 -5.02 4.63
N LYS A 28 3.76 -4.03 3.98
CA LYS A 28 4.82 -3.20 4.56
C LYS A 28 4.39 -1.76 4.42
N VAL A 29 4.45 -1.02 5.53
CA VAL A 29 4.24 0.42 5.51
C VAL A 29 5.49 1.11 4.98
N PHE A 30 5.31 2.13 4.14
CA PHE A 30 6.42 2.99 3.76
C PHE A 30 6.80 3.86 4.96
N ARG A 31 8.10 3.91 5.26
CA ARG A 31 8.66 4.86 6.21
C ARG A 31 9.26 6.04 5.45
N SER A 32 9.48 7.15 6.15
CA SER A 32 10.31 8.23 5.64
C SER A 32 11.72 7.72 5.35
N LEU A 33 12.31 8.22 4.27
CA LEU A 33 13.68 7.93 3.85
C LEU A 33 14.62 9.00 4.39
N ASP A 34 15.87 8.63 4.64
CA ASP A 34 16.93 9.62 4.77
C ASP A 34 17.38 10.14 3.39
N ALA A 35 18.31 11.11 3.39
CA ALA A 35 18.77 11.75 2.16
C ALA A 35 19.46 10.76 1.20
N ASP A 36 20.31 9.87 1.72
CA ASP A 36 21.06 8.92 0.91
C ASP A 36 20.12 7.89 0.28
N GLU A 37 19.16 7.38 1.04
CA GLU A 37 18.14 6.45 0.57
C GLU A 37 17.24 7.09 -0.49
N SER A 38 16.82 8.33 -0.28
CA SER A 38 16.01 9.06 -1.26
C SER A 38 16.75 9.23 -2.58
N THR A 39 18.04 9.59 -2.56
CA THR A 39 18.85 9.73 -3.77
C THR A 39 19.02 8.38 -4.47
N ASN A 40 19.30 7.31 -3.73
CA ASN A 40 19.51 5.97 -4.30
C ASN A 40 18.24 5.44 -4.98
N PHE A 41 17.08 5.52 -4.32
CA PHE A 41 15.83 5.03 -4.90
C PHE A 41 15.36 5.90 -6.08
N GLN A 42 15.62 7.21 -6.05
CA GLN A 42 15.33 8.08 -7.19
C GLN A 42 16.21 7.72 -8.40
N ALA A 43 17.51 7.56 -8.22
CA ALA A 43 18.42 7.19 -9.31
C ALA A 43 18.05 5.81 -9.92
N ALA A 44 17.75 4.82 -9.09
CA ALA A 44 17.31 3.51 -9.55
C ALA A 44 15.97 3.56 -10.29
N PHE A 45 15.06 4.44 -9.86
CA PHE A 45 13.80 4.66 -10.57
C PHE A 45 14.03 5.31 -11.94
N ASP A 46 14.86 6.35 -12.01
CA ASP A 46 15.20 7.04 -13.26
C ASP A 46 15.84 6.09 -14.28
N GLU A 47 16.78 5.24 -13.84
CA GLU A 47 17.36 4.18 -14.67
C GLU A 47 16.29 3.20 -15.18
N ALA A 48 15.37 2.76 -14.31
CA ALA A 48 14.32 1.81 -14.67
C ALA A 48 13.31 2.37 -15.68
N VAL A 49 13.07 3.69 -15.67
CA VAL A 49 12.17 4.37 -16.63
C VAL A 49 12.89 4.91 -17.87
N GLY A 50 14.22 4.85 -17.91
CA GLY A 50 15.05 5.21 -19.06
C GLY A 50 15.32 6.72 -19.21
N ASN A 51 15.39 7.44 -18.10
CA ASN A 51 15.79 8.86 -18.05
C ASN A 51 17.32 9.05 -18.00
#